data_AF-A0A0B2UQF6-F1
#
_entry.id   AF-A0A0B2UQF6-F1
#
_cell.length_a   1.000
_cell.length_b   1.000
_cell.length_c   1.000
_cell.angle_alpha   90.00
_cell.angle_beta   90.00
_cell.angle_gamma   90.00
#
_symmetry.space_group_name_H-M   'P 1'
#
loop_
_entity.id
_entity.type
_entity.pdbx_description
1 polymer ?
#
loop_
_entity_poly.entity_id
_entity_poly.type
_entity_poly.pdbx_seq_one_letter_code
_entity_poly.pdbx_strand_id
1 'polypeptide(L)'
;MEYQSQSNRQSTAATTVQTGGPRKRKAEDLDSEEEEEVYDEVRLWEDGWKERYYKSKFEVDGNDIGFRRKVAWAYVEGLCWVLKYYYQGCASWDWYFPYHYAPFASDFDTVSQFVPDFSAPTEPFKPLEQLMAVFPAASKKHLPESWQNLMTDDDSPIIDFYPEDFQVDLNGKKYAWQGVALLPFVDEKRLLETLQTVYDKLDNFERERNSRGPDRIFVGPKHPFSKFLQQCYEGSGFVFSSCFFTAIFLYELF
;
A
#
# COMPACT_ATOMS: atom_id res chain seq x y z
N MET A 1 19.87 37.76 -18.94
CA MET A 1 19.83 38.11 -17.51
C MET A 1 19.99 36.81 -16.75
N GLU A 2 21.21 36.53 -16.32
CA GLU A 2 21.56 35.39 -15.47
C GLU A 2 20.94 35.61 -14.09
N TYR A 3 20.11 34.68 -13.64
CA TYR A 3 19.65 34.64 -12.26
C TYR A 3 20.50 33.63 -11.50
N GLN A 4 21.29 34.14 -10.57
CA GLN A 4 22.12 33.36 -9.67
C GLN A 4 21.22 32.55 -8.72
N SER A 5 21.35 31.23 -8.78
CA SER A 5 20.75 30.28 -7.85
C SER A 5 21.48 30.33 -6.51
N GLN A 6 20.86 30.95 -5.50
CA GLN A 6 21.30 30.80 -4.11
C GLN A 6 20.64 29.55 -3.53
N SER A 7 21.46 28.53 -3.28
CA SER A 7 21.09 27.33 -2.55
C SER A 7 20.84 27.69 -1.09
N ASN A 8 19.60 27.64 -0.65
CA ASN A 8 19.25 27.69 0.76
C ASN A 8 18.83 26.27 1.18
N ARG A 9 19.78 25.51 1.74
CA ARG A 9 19.48 24.23 2.41
C ARG A 9 18.97 24.57 3.80
N GLN A 10 17.66 24.48 4.01
CA GLN A 10 17.06 24.46 5.34
C GLN A 10 16.67 23.02 5.68
N SER A 11 17.17 22.54 6.82
CA SER A 11 17.00 21.18 7.30
C SER A 11 15.56 20.94 7.73
N THR A 12 14.87 20.05 7.02
CA THR A 12 13.63 19.43 7.48
C THR A 12 13.95 18.46 8.60
N ALA A 13 13.11 18.40 9.64
CA ALA A 13 13.19 17.38 10.68
C ALA A 13 12.65 16.04 10.15
N ALA A 14 13.37 15.47 9.18
CA ALA A 14 13.11 14.13 8.65
C ALA A 14 13.99 13.13 9.39
N THR A 15 13.37 12.25 10.19
CA THR A 15 14.11 11.15 10.82
C THR A 15 14.37 10.08 9.75
N THR A 16 15.63 9.92 9.35
CA THR A 16 16.08 8.83 8.46
C THR A 16 16.23 7.55 9.28
N VAL A 17 15.56 6.46 8.89
CA VAL A 17 15.56 5.20 9.64
C VAL A 17 16.57 4.22 9.03
N GLN A 18 17.72 4.03 9.69
CA GLN A 18 18.70 2.98 9.34
C GLN A 18 18.41 1.67 10.10
N THR A 19 18.62 0.51 9.46
CA THR A 19 18.49 -0.81 10.11
C THR A 19 19.85 -1.50 10.32
N GLY A 20 20.27 -1.74 11.58
CA GLY A 20 21.47 -2.53 11.86
C GLY A 20 21.89 -2.75 13.34
N GLY A 21 21.74 -3.99 13.84
CA GLY A 21 22.65 -4.71 14.77
C GLY A 21 22.70 -4.37 16.29
N PRO A 22 22.79 -5.37 17.21
CA PRO A 22 22.58 -5.15 18.65
C PRO A 22 23.87 -4.69 19.36
N ARG A 23 23.90 -3.44 19.84
CA ARG A 23 24.88 -2.97 20.84
C ARG A 23 24.19 -2.73 22.17
N LYS A 24 24.46 -3.63 23.15
CA LYS A 24 24.14 -3.44 24.58
C LYS A 24 24.67 -2.07 25.04
N ARG A 25 23.79 -1.16 25.46
CA ARG A 25 24.15 0.07 26.19
C ARG A 25 23.73 -0.07 27.66
N LYS A 26 24.64 0.34 28.53
CA LYS A 26 24.59 0.33 29.99
C LYS A 26 23.63 1.44 30.44
N ALA A 27 22.75 1.14 31.38
CA ALA A 27 21.80 2.10 31.94
C ALA A 27 22.50 2.96 33.00
N GLU A 28 22.57 4.28 32.77
CA GLU A 28 22.78 5.34 33.77
C GLU A 28 22.80 6.70 33.04
N ASP A 29 21.66 7.40 33.10
CA ASP A 29 21.47 8.87 33.17
C ASP A 29 20.04 9.20 32.67
N LEU A 30 19.11 9.19 33.62
CA LEU A 30 17.71 9.59 33.48
C LEU A 30 17.51 10.85 34.30
N ASP A 31 17.91 12.02 33.79
CA ASP A 31 17.24 13.28 34.13
C ASP A 31 17.69 14.42 33.19
N SER A 32 16.73 15.18 32.66
CA SER A 32 16.86 16.37 31.80
C SER A 32 17.30 16.20 30.33
N GLU A 33 16.51 15.46 29.54
CA GLU A 33 16.31 15.84 28.13
C GLU A 33 15.03 16.67 28.09
N GLU A 34 15.15 17.99 27.96
CA GLU A 34 14.03 18.84 27.53
C GLU A 34 13.47 18.19 26.26
N GLU A 35 12.22 17.70 26.27
CA GLU A 35 11.57 17.22 25.05
C GLU A 35 11.55 18.42 24.09
N GLU A 36 12.52 18.51 23.16
CA GLU A 36 12.55 19.54 22.12
C GLU A 36 11.17 19.51 21.46
N GLU A 37 10.39 20.57 21.66
CA GLU A 37 9.08 20.69 21.04
C GLU A 37 9.29 20.62 19.54
N VAL A 38 8.93 19.48 18.94
CA VAL A 38 9.05 19.26 17.51
C VAL A 38 8.25 20.37 16.82
N TYR A 39 8.95 21.24 16.11
CA TYR A 39 8.34 22.38 15.44
C TYR A 39 7.31 21.91 14.41
N ASP A 40 6.03 22.04 14.73
CA ASP A 40 4.94 21.75 13.79
C ASP A 40 4.81 22.93 12.82
N GLU A 41 5.27 22.76 11.59
CA GLU A 41 5.20 23.79 10.55
C GLU A 41 3.76 24.22 10.21
N VAL A 42 2.80 23.30 10.35
CA VAL A 42 1.41 23.51 9.95
C VAL A 42 0.69 24.45 10.92
N ARG A 43 0.95 24.32 12.22
CA ARG A 43 0.33 25.13 13.29
C ARG A 43 -1.18 25.19 13.11
N LEU A 44 -1.85 24.05 13.32
CA LEU A 44 -3.30 23.91 13.13
C LEU A 44 -4.14 24.85 14.01
N TRP A 45 -3.53 25.44 15.05
CA TRP A 45 -4.15 26.38 15.98
C TRP A 45 -4.04 27.86 15.57
N GLU A 46 -3.32 28.20 14.49
CA GLU A 46 -3.14 29.58 14.01
C GLU A 46 -3.83 29.83 12.67
N ASP A 47 -4.33 31.04 12.44
CA ASP A 47 -4.89 31.46 11.15
C ASP A 47 -3.95 31.15 9.98
N GLY A 48 -4.51 30.78 8.84
CA GLY A 48 -3.75 30.31 7.67
C GLY A 48 -3.26 28.86 7.77
N TRP A 49 -3.67 28.09 8.79
CA TRP A 49 -3.31 26.67 8.95
C TRP A 49 -3.60 25.82 7.72
N LYS A 50 -4.72 26.10 7.03
CA LYS A 50 -5.14 25.32 5.88
C LYS A 50 -4.17 25.49 4.71
N GLU A 51 -3.70 26.71 4.50
CA GLU A 51 -2.73 27.01 3.44
C GLU A 51 -1.38 26.38 3.75
N ARG A 52 -0.91 26.50 5.00
CA ARG A 52 0.33 25.86 5.46
C ARG A 52 0.28 24.35 5.34
N TYR A 53 -0.86 23.73 5.67
CA TYR A 53 -1.05 22.30 5.55
C TYR A 53 -0.89 21.80 4.13
N TYR A 54 -1.63 22.37 3.17
CA TYR A 54 -1.54 21.93 1.78
C TYR A 54 -0.17 22.22 1.16
N LYS A 55 0.45 23.34 1.54
CA LYS A 55 1.81 23.66 1.12
C LYS A 55 2.86 22.72 1.68
N SER A 56 2.79 22.36 2.95
CA SER A 56 3.77 21.49 3.63
C SER A 56 3.57 20.02 3.26
N LYS A 57 2.32 19.53 3.21
CA LYS A 57 2.01 18.10 3.07
C LYS A 57 1.78 17.63 1.64
N PHE A 58 1.37 18.53 0.75
CA PHE A 58 1.08 18.22 -0.65
C PHE A 58 1.94 19.00 -1.64
N GLU A 59 2.78 19.92 -1.15
CA GLU A 59 3.65 20.79 -1.98
C GLU A 59 2.88 21.62 -3.03
N VAL A 60 1.61 21.95 -2.72
CA VAL A 60 0.74 22.77 -3.58
C VAL A 60 0.38 24.11 -2.94
N ASP A 61 -0.07 25.06 -3.74
CA ASP A 61 -0.68 26.28 -3.20
C ASP A 61 -1.98 25.94 -2.45
N GLY A 62 -2.11 26.40 -1.21
CA GLY A 62 -3.29 26.18 -0.39
C GLY A 62 -4.59 26.80 -0.93
N ASN A 63 -4.45 27.76 -1.84
CA ASN A 63 -5.56 28.37 -2.57
C ASN A 63 -5.96 27.58 -3.83
N ASP A 64 -5.28 26.49 -4.16
CA ASP A 64 -5.71 25.57 -5.21
C ASP A 64 -6.93 24.75 -4.74
N ILE A 65 -8.10 25.36 -4.84
CA ILE A 65 -9.39 24.74 -4.52
C ILE A 65 -9.64 23.52 -5.42
N GLY A 66 -9.14 23.53 -6.66
CA GLY A 66 -9.30 22.42 -7.59
C GLY A 66 -8.58 21.17 -7.08
N PHE A 67 -7.33 21.32 -6.67
CA PHE A 67 -6.56 20.24 -6.05
C PHE A 67 -7.20 19.76 -4.75
N ARG A 68 -7.60 20.68 -3.86
CA ARG A 68 -8.25 20.32 -2.59
C ARG A 68 -9.51 19.48 -2.79
N ARG A 69 -10.35 19.86 -3.76
CA ARG A 69 -11.54 19.08 -4.14
C ARG A 69 -11.18 17.74 -4.76
N LYS A 70 -10.11 17.67 -5.57
CA LYS A 70 -9.62 16.41 -6.14
C LYS A 70 -9.22 15.42 -5.04
N VAL A 71 -8.50 15.85 -4.01
CA VAL A 71 -8.14 15.01 -2.86
C VAL A 71 -9.41 14.59 -2.10
N ALA A 72 -10.36 15.50 -1.88
CA ALA A 72 -11.64 15.19 -1.23
C ALA A 72 -12.47 14.15 -2.00
N TRP A 73 -12.55 14.25 -3.33
CA TRP A 73 -13.25 13.27 -4.16
C TRP A 73 -12.60 11.90 -4.11
N ALA A 74 -11.27 11.82 -4.23
CA ALA A 74 -10.53 10.56 -4.07
C ALA A 74 -10.74 9.94 -2.67
N TYR A 75 -10.85 10.78 -1.63
CA TYR A 75 -11.13 10.32 -0.28
C TYR A 75 -12.54 9.73 -0.15
N VAL A 76 -13.54 10.40 -0.74
CA VAL A 76 -14.93 9.89 -0.76
C VAL A 76 -15.05 8.61 -1.58
N GLU A 77 -14.36 8.52 -2.71
CA GLU A 77 -14.25 7.28 -3.47
C GLU A 77 -13.74 6.14 -2.60
N GLY A 78 -12.71 6.39 -1.79
CA GLY A 78 -12.19 5.43 -0.83
C GLY A 78 -13.17 5.02 0.26
N LEU A 79 -13.95 5.96 0.79
CA LEU A 79 -15.03 5.64 1.73
C LEU A 79 -16.08 4.72 1.08
N CYS A 80 -16.45 5.00 -0.17
CA CYS A 80 -17.37 4.14 -0.93
C CYS A 80 -16.77 2.76 -1.21
N TRP A 81 -15.48 2.71 -1.58
CA TRP A 81 -14.75 1.46 -1.80
C TRP A 81 -14.71 0.62 -0.53
N VAL A 82 -14.35 1.21 0.62
CA VAL A 82 -14.32 0.53 1.92
C VAL A 82 -15.71 0.00 2.28
N LEU A 83 -16.75 0.82 2.14
CA LEU A 83 -18.11 0.38 2.46
C LEU A 83 -18.55 -0.80 1.56
N LYS A 84 -18.25 -0.74 0.26
CA LYS A 84 -18.51 -1.87 -0.66
C LYS A 84 -17.69 -3.10 -0.27
N TYR A 85 -16.42 -2.94 0.11
CA TYR A 85 -15.55 -4.03 0.53
C TYR A 85 -16.18 -4.88 1.65
N TYR A 86 -16.72 -4.21 2.68
CA TYR A 86 -17.35 -4.90 3.81
C TYR A 86 -18.69 -5.57 3.46
N TYR A 87 -19.51 -4.97 2.59
CA TYR A 87 -20.89 -5.42 2.36
C TYR A 87 -21.09 -6.24 1.08
N GLN A 88 -20.22 -6.09 0.08
CA GLN A 88 -20.36 -6.64 -1.26
C GLN A 88 -19.07 -7.32 -1.77
N GLY A 89 -18.00 -7.30 -0.97
CA GLY A 89 -16.68 -7.76 -1.38
C GLY A 89 -15.88 -6.69 -2.13
N CYS A 90 -14.67 -7.04 -2.57
CA CYS A 90 -13.75 -6.10 -3.22
C CYS A 90 -14.35 -5.51 -4.49
N ALA A 91 -14.53 -4.17 -4.49
CA ALA A 91 -15.11 -3.45 -5.62
C ALA A 91 -14.10 -3.19 -6.74
N SER A 92 -12.83 -3.01 -6.39
CA SER A 92 -11.73 -2.81 -7.34
C SER A 92 -10.42 -3.23 -6.68
N TRP A 93 -9.65 -4.11 -7.31
CA TRP A 93 -8.33 -4.53 -6.82
C TRP A 93 -7.24 -3.49 -7.10
N ASP A 94 -7.45 -2.65 -8.12
CA ASP A 94 -6.48 -1.67 -8.61
C ASP A 94 -6.64 -0.31 -7.91
N TRP A 95 -7.82 -0.06 -7.30
CA TRP A 95 -8.11 1.21 -6.65
C TRP A 95 -7.26 1.41 -5.39
N TYR A 96 -6.66 2.60 -5.28
CA TYR A 96 -5.96 3.06 -4.08
C TYR A 96 -6.16 4.57 -3.90
N PHE A 97 -5.93 5.08 -2.69
CA PHE A 97 -5.92 6.51 -2.42
C PHE A 97 -4.53 7.10 -2.72
N PRO A 98 -4.36 7.94 -3.76
CA PRO A 98 -3.05 8.32 -4.27
C PRO A 98 -2.41 9.52 -3.55
N TYR A 99 -2.64 9.63 -2.23
CA TYR A 99 -2.06 10.68 -1.41
C TYR A 99 -1.67 10.13 -0.04
N HIS A 100 -0.60 10.66 0.54
CA HIS A 100 -0.14 10.29 1.89
C HIS A 100 -0.99 10.90 3.01
N TYR A 101 -1.75 11.95 2.70
CA TYR A 101 -2.48 12.74 3.69
C TYR A 101 -3.94 12.94 3.28
N ALA A 102 -4.81 13.07 4.29
CA ALA A 102 -6.22 13.30 4.11
C ALA A 102 -6.53 14.79 3.86
N PRO A 103 -7.61 15.14 3.15
CA PRO A 103 -8.09 16.50 3.06
C PRO A 103 -8.83 16.90 4.35
N PHE A 104 -9.08 18.20 4.55
CA PHE A 104 -9.91 18.65 5.66
C PHE A 104 -11.39 18.46 5.39
N ALA A 105 -12.20 18.29 6.44
CA ALA A 105 -13.66 18.17 6.32
C ALA A 105 -14.32 19.33 5.55
N SER A 106 -13.76 20.54 5.65
CA SER A 106 -14.24 21.71 4.91
C SER A 106 -13.97 21.68 3.41
N ASP A 107 -13.19 20.72 2.90
CA ASP A 107 -12.95 20.50 1.46
C ASP A 107 -13.97 19.56 0.81
N PHE A 108 -14.88 18.97 1.60
CA PHE A 108 -15.93 18.07 1.12
C PHE A 108 -17.18 18.83 0.62
N ASP A 109 -17.00 20.06 0.11
CA ASP A 109 -18.09 20.98 -0.25
C ASP A 109 -18.89 20.53 -1.48
N THR A 110 -18.29 19.73 -2.35
CA THR A 110 -18.82 19.33 -3.66
C THR A 110 -18.98 17.81 -3.81
N VAL A 111 -18.91 17.06 -2.72
CA VAL A 111 -18.90 15.58 -2.75
C VAL A 111 -20.22 14.97 -3.19
N SER A 112 -21.33 15.71 -3.07
CA SER A 112 -22.63 15.31 -3.63
C SER A 112 -22.63 15.22 -5.16
N GLN A 113 -21.63 15.81 -5.83
CA GLN A 113 -21.46 15.76 -7.28
C GLN A 113 -20.60 14.56 -7.71
N PHE A 114 -19.89 13.94 -6.77
CA PHE A 114 -19.03 12.80 -7.05
C PHE A 114 -19.87 11.53 -7.21
N VAL A 115 -19.66 10.82 -8.31
CA VAL A 115 -20.30 9.53 -8.59
C VAL A 115 -19.21 8.46 -8.63
N PRO A 116 -19.13 7.56 -7.63
CA PRO A 116 -18.14 6.50 -7.63
C PRO A 116 -18.41 5.51 -8.76
N ASP A 117 -17.37 5.16 -9.51
CA ASP A 117 -17.43 4.15 -10.58
C ASP A 117 -16.37 3.07 -10.36
N PHE A 118 -16.84 1.87 -10.01
CA PHE A 118 -16.01 0.66 -9.86
C PHE A 118 -16.43 -0.41 -10.87
N SER A 119 -16.95 -0.01 -12.04
CA SER A 119 -17.43 -0.95 -13.06
C SER A 119 -16.31 -1.61 -13.88
N ALA A 120 -15.10 -1.03 -13.84
CA ALA A 120 -13.94 -1.59 -14.52
C ALA A 120 -13.60 -2.99 -13.96
N PRO A 121 -13.41 -4.00 -14.82
CA PRO A 121 -12.96 -5.31 -14.37
C PRO A 121 -11.52 -5.19 -13.86
N THR A 122 -11.29 -5.71 -12.65
CA THR A 122 -9.98 -5.72 -11.98
C THR A 122 -9.69 -7.12 -11.47
N GLU A 123 -8.42 -7.46 -11.33
CA GLU A 123 -7.98 -8.75 -10.82
C GLU A 123 -6.90 -8.59 -9.75
N PRO A 124 -6.83 -9.49 -8.76
CA PRO A 124 -5.75 -9.42 -7.78
C PRO A 124 -4.40 -9.68 -8.46
N PHE A 125 -3.37 -8.95 -8.04
CA PHE A 125 -1.99 -9.29 -8.34
C PHE A 125 -1.69 -10.77 -8.05
N LYS A 126 -0.82 -11.36 -8.86
CA LYS A 126 -0.28 -12.68 -8.53
C LYS A 126 0.65 -12.57 -7.32
N PRO A 127 0.81 -13.66 -6.54
CA PRO A 127 1.58 -13.62 -5.31
C PRO A 127 2.98 -13.00 -5.43
N LEU A 128 3.73 -13.32 -6.49
CA LEU A 128 5.08 -12.77 -6.67
C LEU A 128 5.07 -11.32 -7.16
N GLU A 129 4.10 -10.93 -7.99
CA GLU A 129 3.93 -9.53 -8.43
C GLU A 129 3.61 -8.64 -7.22
N GLN A 130 2.71 -9.10 -6.34
CA GLN A 130 2.42 -8.42 -5.08
C GLN A 130 3.67 -8.29 -4.21
N LEU A 131 4.49 -9.35 -4.07
CA LEU A 131 5.73 -9.27 -3.31
C LEU A 131 6.69 -8.21 -3.86
N MET A 132 6.79 -8.07 -5.19
CA MET A 132 7.57 -7.00 -5.82
C MET A 132 6.98 -5.62 -5.52
N ALA A 133 5.67 -5.48 -5.41
CA ALA A 133 5.02 -4.21 -5.09
C ALA A 133 5.13 -3.83 -3.59
N VAL A 134 5.27 -4.79 -2.67
CA VAL A 134 5.23 -4.53 -1.23
C VAL A 134 6.56 -4.63 -0.49
N PHE A 135 7.52 -5.40 -1.01
CA PHE A 135 8.76 -5.65 -0.26
C PHE A 135 9.81 -4.56 -0.49
N PRO A 136 10.57 -4.20 0.57
CA PRO A 136 11.81 -3.46 0.38
C PRO A 136 12.90 -4.38 -0.18
N ALA A 137 13.90 -3.79 -0.82
CA ALA A 137 15.05 -4.52 -1.39
C ALA A 137 15.77 -5.43 -0.37
N ALA A 138 15.79 -5.06 0.91
CA ALA A 138 16.36 -5.87 1.99
C ALA A 138 15.70 -7.26 2.16
N SER A 139 14.47 -7.42 1.69
CA SER A 139 13.69 -8.66 1.76
C SER A 139 13.72 -9.48 0.47
N LYS A 140 14.59 -9.12 -0.51
CA LYS A 140 14.65 -9.75 -1.83
C LYS A 140 14.83 -11.28 -1.82
N LYS A 141 15.45 -11.84 -0.76
CA LYS A 141 15.63 -13.30 -0.58
C LYS A 141 14.35 -14.14 -0.64
N HIS A 142 13.17 -13.53 -0.55
CA HIS A 142 11.87 -14.19 -0.61
C HIS A 142 11.28 -14.27 -2.03
N LEU A 143 11.95 -13.63 -2.99
CA LEU A 143 11.60 -13.61 -4.42
C LEU A 143 12.50 -14.57 -5.21
N PRO A 144 12.07 -14.97 -6.42
CA PRO A 144 12.91 -15.68 -7.37
C PRO A 144 14.25 -14.97 -7.57
N GLU A 145 15.35 -15.70 -7.59
CA GLU A 145 16.69 -15.12 -7.77
C GLU A 145 16.78 -14.27 -9.04
N SER A 146 16.08 -14.67 -10.10
CA SER A 146 15.97 -13.95 -11.36
C SER A 146 15.28 -12.58 -11.27
N TRP A 147 14.47 -12.34 -10.24
CA TRP A 147 13.73 -11.09 -10.02
C TRP A 147 14.44 -10.17 -9.02
N GLN A 148 15.28 -10.72 -8.14
CA GLN A 148 15.94 -9.96 -7.05
C GLN A 148 16.77 -8.78 -7.56
N ASN A 149 17.38 -8.90 -8.75
CA ASN A 149 18.17 -7.83 -9.34
C ASN A 149 17.33 -6.60 -9.67
N LEU A 150 16.04 -6.76 -9.99
CA LEU A 150 15.15 -5.63 -10.29
C LEU A 150 14.97 -4.68 -9.10
N MET A 151 15.25 -5.13 -7.87
CA MET A 151 15.16 -4.31 -6.66
C MET A 151 16.49 -3.69 -6.22
N THR A 152 17.62 -4.07 -6.83
CA THR A 152 18.95 -3.66 -6.36
C THR A 152 19.92 -3.20 -7.44
N ASP A 153 19.59 -3.43 -8.70
CA ASP A 153 20.37 -2.95 -9.83
C ASP A 153 19.96 -1.51 -10.16
N ASP A 154 20.94 -0.60 -10.18
CA ASP A 154 20.72 0.82 -10.49
C ASP A 154 20.18 1.03 -11.91
N ASP A 155 20.42 0.08 -12.82
CA ASP A 155 19.92 0.10 -14.19
C ASP A 155 18.49 -0.48 -14.32
N SER A 156 17.88 -0.94 -13.21
CA SER A 156 16.52 -1.49 -13.22
C SER A 156 15.48 -0.41 -13.55
N PRO A 157 14.52 -0.66 -14.47
CA PRO A 157 13.46 0.29 -14.84
C PRO A 157 12.51 0.67 -13.70
N ILE A 158 12.59 -0.03 -12.57
CA ILE A 158 11.73 0.12 -11.40
C ILE A 158 12.54 0.31 -10.11
N ILE A 159 13.83 0.64 -10.21
CA ILE A 159 14.70 0.80 -9.03
C ILE A 159 14.19 1.91 -8.09
N ASP A 160 13.53 2.93 -8.64
CA ASP A 160 12.97 4.06 -7.90
C ASP A 160 11.81 3.67 -6.97
N PHE A 161 11.26 2.46 -7.08
CA PHE A 161 10.30 1.93 -6.12
C PHE A 161 10.94 1.44 -4.82
N TYR A 162 12.27 1.25 -4.78
CA TYR A 162 12.97 0.59 -3.68
C TYR A 162 14.03 1.48 -3.03
N PRO A 163 13.67 2.66 -2.49
CA PRO A 163 14.64 3.49 -1.78
C PRO A 163 15.18 2.76 -0.54
N GLU A 164 16.50 2.84 -0.30
CA GLU A 164 17.12 2.28 0.92
C GLU A 164 16.69 3.07 2.17
N ASP A 165 16.58 4.38 2.03
CA ASP A 165 16.17 5.32 3.07
C ASP A 165 14.96 6.14 2.58
N PHE A 166 13.96 6.34 3.43
CA PHE A 166 12.80 7.18 3.16
C PHE A 166 12.46 8.04 4.38
N GLN A 167 11.72 9.11 4.14
CA GLN A 167 11.33 10.05 5.20
C GLN A 167 10.09 9.55 5.93
N VAL A 168 10.08 9.68 7.26
CA VAL A 168 8.89 9.46 8.09
C VAL A 168 8.45 10.78 8.68
N ASP A 169 7.27 11.24 8.28
CA ASP A 169 6.65 12.43 8.84
C ASP A 169 5.82 12.08 10.08
N LEU A 170 6.24 12.54 11.25
CA LEU A 170 5.52 12.30 12.50
C LEU A 170 4.12 12.91 12.52
N ASN A 171 3.87 13.98 11.76
CA ASN A 171 2.56 14.63 11.62
C ASN A 171 1.84 14.85 12.98
N GLY A 172 2.57 15.39 13.97
CA GLY A 172 2.07 15.65 15.32
C GLY A 172 1.93 14.41 16.22
N LYS A 173 2.46 13.25 15.83
CA LYS A 173 2.47 12.02 16.62
C LYS A 173 3.77 11.86 17.41
N LYS A 174 3.68 11.17 18.55
CA LYS A 174 4.83 10.98 19.47
C LYS A 174 5.81 9.93 18.97
N TYR A 175 5.34 8.89 18.29
CA TYR A 175 6.19 7.76 17.91
C TYR A 175 6.27 7.58 16.39
N ALA A 176 7.45 7.20 15.88
CA ALA A 176 7.70 7.01 14.45
C ALA A 176 6.74 6.01 13.78
N TRP A 177 6.31 4.96 14.49
CA TRP A 177 5.34 3.98 13.96
C TRP A 177 3.93 4.53 13.76
N GLN A 178 3.63 5.71 14.32
CA GLN A 178 2.40 6.46 14.08
C GLN A 178 2.55 7.49 12.94
N GLY A 179 3.78 7.75 12.52
CA GLY A 179 4.10 8.67 11.43
C GLY A 179 3.75 8.10 10.07
N VAL A 180 3.82 8.96 9.06
CA VAL A 180 3.55 8.65 7.67
C VAL A 180 4.88 8.35 6.97
N ALA A 181 5.02 7.13 6.46
CA ALA A 181 6.15 6.77 5.59
C ALA A 181 5.94 7.39 4.20
N LEU A 182 6.82 8.29 3.79
CA LEU A 182 6.78 8.95 2.50
C LEU A 182 7.51 8.10 1.46
N LEU A 183 6.80 7.09 0.95
CA LEU A 183 7.27 6.21 -0.10
C LEU A 183 6.67 6.60 -1.45
N PRO A 184 7.39 6.42 -2.57
CA PRO A 184 6.79 6.56 -3.88
C PRO A 184 5.69 5.49 -4.07
N PHE A 185 4.57 5.89 -4.68
CA PHE A 185 3.56 4.91 -5.09
C PHE A 185 4.07 4.10 -6.28
N VAL A 186 3.83 2.79 -6.24
CA VAL A 186 4.21 1.87 -7.32
C VAL A 186 3.31 2.11 -8.54
N ASP A 187 3.92 2.36 -9.70
CA ASP A 187 3.22 2.31 -10.98
C ASP A 187 3.04 0.84 -11.38
N GLU A 188 1.81 0.34 -11.21
CA GLU A 188 1.42 -1.04 -11.52
C GLU A 188 1.79 -1.43 -12.95
N LYS A 189 1.49 -0.57 -13.93
CA LYS A 189 1.71 -0.89 -15.33
C LYS A 189 3.20 -1.05 -15.60
N ARG A 190 4.02 -0.13 -15.09
CA ARG A 190 5.48 -0.18 -15.24
C ARG A 190 6.08 -1.40 -14.52
N LEU A 191 5.55 -1.74 -13.35
CA LEU A 191 5.94 -2.95 -12.62
C LEU A 191 5.66 -4.21 -13.45
N LEU A 192 4.42 -4.40 -13.89
CA LEU A 192 4.00 -5.58 -14.63
C LEU A 192 4.74 -5.71 -15.96
N GLU A 193 4.93 -4.60 -16.70
CA GLU A 193 5.73 -4.57 -17.94
C GLU A 193 7.17 -5.02 -17.71
N THR A 194 7.80 -4.58 -16.61
CA THR A 194 9.16 -4.98 -16.25
C THR A 194 9.22 -6.47 -15.89
N LEU A 195 8.25 -6.97 -15.12
CA LEU A 195 8.18 -8.38 -14.72
C LEU A 195 7.97 -9.34 -15.89
N GLN A 196 7.32 -8.91 -16.98
CA GLN A 196 7.20 -9.73 -18.19
C GLN A 196 8.57 -10.17 -18.76
N THR A 197 9.62 -9.36 -18.56
CA THR A 197 10.97 -9.66 -19.06
C THR A 197 11.69 -10.78 -18.30
N VAL A 198 11.16 -11.19 -17.15
CA VAL A 198 11.76 -12.20 -16.25
C VAL A 198 10.78 -13.33 -15.89
N TYR A 199 9.57 -13.32 -16.44
CA TYR A 199 8.53 -14.30 -16.15
C TYR A 199 8.84 -15.71 -16.72
N ASP A 200 9.60 -15.77 -17.81
CA ASP A 200 10.09 -16.98 -18.44
C ASP A 200 11.18 -17.67 -17.61
N LYS A 201 11.86 -16.94 -16.72
CA LYS A 201 12.93 -17.44 -15.85
C LYS A 201 12.45 -18.16 -14.59
N LEU A 202 11.14 -18.17 -14.33
CA LEU A 202 10.57 -18.86 -13.17
C LEU A 202 10.68 -20.38 -13.33
N ASP A 203 11.13 -21.06 -12.28
CA ASP A 203 11.10 -22.52 -12.20
C ASP A 203 9.67 -23.05 -11.97
N ASN A 204 9.50 -24.38 -11.98
CA ASN A 204 8.18 -24.98 -11.82
C ASN A 204 7.55 -24.73 -10.44
N PHE A 205 8.36 -24.71 -9.38
CA PHE A 205 7.90 -24.46 -8.02
C PHE A 205 7.48 -23.00 -7.83
N GLU A 206 8.25 -22.08 -8.40
CA GLU A 206 7.97 -20.65 -8.43
C GLU A 206 6.69 -20.33 -9.21
N ARG A 207 6.46 -21.01 -10.35
CA ARG A 207 5.20 -20.90 -11.10
C ARG A 207 4.00 -21.41 -10.30
N GLU A 208 4.15 -22.53 -9.59
CA GLU A 208 3.09 -23.10 -8.76
C GLU A 208 2.69 -22.14 -7.63
N ARG A 209 3.66 -21.60 -6.88
CA ARG A 209 3.37 -20.63 -5.80
C ARG A 209 2.88 -19.27 -6.31
N ASN A 210 3.07 -18.96 -7.59
CA ASN A 210 2.56 -17.75 -8.23
C ASN A 210 1.15 -17.94 -8.85
N SER A 211 0.48 -19.04 -8.52
CA SER A 211 -0.87 -19.35 -8.98
C SER A 211 -1.92 -19.18 -7.86
N ARG A 212 -3.17 -18.96 -8.25
CA ARG A 212 -4.29 -18.90 -7.31
C ARG A 212 -4.73 -20.32 -6.93
N GLY A 213 -4.49 -20.70 -5.67
CA GLY A 213 -4.88 -22.00 -5.13
C GLY A 213 -6.38 -22.09 -4.80
N PRO A 214 -6.94 -23.32 -4.72
CA PRO A 214 -8.31 -23.55 -4.27
C PRO A 214 -8.40 -23.64 -2.74
N ASP A 215 -9.60 -23.39 -2.22
CA ASP A 215 -9.93 -23.68 -0.83
C ASP A 215 -9.94 -25.19 -0.57
N ARG A 216 -9.61 -25.59 0.67
CA ARG A 216 -9.56 -26.99 1.08
C ARG A 216 -10.47 -27.23 2.29
N ILE A 217 -11.35 -28.22 2.19
CA ILE A 217 -12.21 -28.66 3.29
C ILE A 217 -11.76 -30.02 3.80
N PHE A 218 -11.59 -30.13 5.12
CA PHE A 218 -11.19 -31.37 5.79
C PHE A 218 -12.29 -31.79 6.77
N VAL A 219 -12.65 -33.07 6.72
CA VAL A 219 -13.74 -33.61 7.53
C VAL A 219 -13.33 -34.95 8.12
N GLY A 220 -13.57 -35.12 9.42
CA GLY A 220 -13.25 -36.37 10.12
C GLY A 220 -14.10 -37.55 9.61
N PRO A 221 -13.60 -38.79 9.65
CA PRO A 221 -14.26 -39.96 9.05
C PRO A 221 -15.59 -40.33 9.73
N LYS A 222 -15.83 -39.86 10.96
CA LYS A 222 -17.09 -40.08 11.69
C LYS A 222 -18.14 -38.99 11.41
N HIS A 223 -17.77 -37.89 10.77
CA HIS A 223 -18.68 -36.80 10.51
C HIS A 223 -19.70 -37.21 9.43
N PRO A 224 -20.99 -36.88 9.56
CA PRO A 224 -22.02 -37.30 8.59
C PRO A 224 -21.71 -36.90 7.14
N PHE A 225 -21.05 -35.76 6.94
CA PHE A 225 -20.66 -35.24 5.61
C PHE A 225 -19.49 -36.00 4.95
N SER A 226 -18.79 -36.88 5.67
CA SER A 226 -17.61 -37.60 5.15
C SER A 226 -17.92 -38.50 3.94
N LYS A 227 -19.04 -39.22 3.97
CA LYS A 227 -19.49 -40.09 2.87
C LYS A 227 -19.76 -39.30 1.58
N PHE A 228 -20.35 -38.12 1.71
CA PHE A 228 -20.61 -37.24 0.57
C PHE A 228 -19.29 -36.77 -0.06
N LEU A 229 -18.34 -36.30 0.75
CA LEU A 229 -17.02 -35.90 0.24
C LEU A 229 -16.29 -37.06 -0.44
N GLN A 230 -16.30 -38.27 0.13
CA GLN A 230 -15.69 -39.45 -0.49
C GLN A 230 -16.25 -39.72 -1.89
N GLN A 231 -17.57 -39.65 -2.07
CA GLN A 231 -18.21 -39.82 -3.38
C GLN A 231 -17.75 -38.78 -4.41
N CYS A 232 -17.56 -37.52 -4.01
CA CYS A 232 -17.06 -36.47 -4.90
C CYS A 232 -15.65 -36.77 -5.44
N TYR A 233 -14.79 -37.41 -4.63
CA TYR A 233 -13.43 -37.79 -5.02
C TYR A 233 -13.31 -39.16 -5.71
N GLU A 234 -14.21 -40.10 -5.42
CA GLU A 234 -14.21 -41.44 -6.04
C GLU A 234 -14.83 -41.45 -7.45
N GLY A 235 -15.79 -40.57 -7.73
CA GLY A 235 -16.46 -40.47 -9.04
C GLY A 235 -15.68 -39.73 -10.13
N SER A 236 -14.53 -39.12 -9.80
CA SER A 236 -13.79 -38.23 -10.70
C SER A 236 -12.57 -38.92 -11.32
N GLY A 237 -12.80 -39.64 -12.42
CA GLY A 237 -11.77 -40.01 -13.38
C GLY A 237 -11.29 -38.85 -14.29
N PHE A 238 -11.40 -37.58 -13.86
CA PHE A 238 -11.07 -36.42 -14.70
C PHE A 238 -10.38 -35.28 -13.93
N VAL A 239 -9.38 -34.73 -14.62
CA VAL A 239 -8.56 -33.56 -14.31
C VAL A 239 -9.43 -32.37 -13.89
N PHE A 240 -9.17 -31.81 -12.72
CA PHE A 240 -9.75 -30.53 -12.28
C PHE A 240 -9.20 -29.41 -13.18
N SER A 241 -9.97 -29.03 -14.21
CA SER A 241 -9.91 -27.67 -14.74
C SER A 241 -10.68 -26.77 -13.78
N SER A 242 -10.06 -25.68 -13.35
CA SER A 242 -10.55 -24.70 -12.38
C SER A 242 -11.96 -24.22 -12.69
N CYS A 243 -12.96 -24.76 -11.99
CA CYS A 243 -14.29 -24.17 -11.90
C CYS A 243 -14.36 -23.38 -10.60
N PHE A 244 -14.41 -22.05 -10.72
CA PHE A 244 -14.66 -21.12 -9.62
C PHE A 244 -16.07 -21.38 -9.07
N PHE A 245 -16.16 -21.96 -7.88
CA PHE A 245 -17.36 -21.84 -7.04
C PHE A 245 -17.22 -20.56 -6.22
N THR A 246 -17.78 -19.45 -6.70
CA THR A 246 -18.12 -18.32 -5.83
C THR A 246 -19.31 -18.76 -4.97
N ALA A 247 -19.03 -19.26 -3.77
CA ALA A 247 -20.04 -19.42 -2.74
C ALA A 247 -20.39 -18.01 -2.22
N ILE A 248 -21.44 -17.42 -2.79
CA ILE A 248 -22.12 -16.26 -2.21
C ILE A 248 -22.81 -16.76 -0.93
N PHE A 249 -22.19 -16.52 0.22
CA PHE A 249 -22.87 -16.55 1.51
C PHE A 249 -23.70 -15.26 1.64
N LEU A 250 -24.90 -15.25 1.06
CA LEU A 250 -25.95 -14.33 1.49
C LEU A 250 -26.58 -14.92 2.75
N TYR A 251 -26.19 -14.38 3.90
CA TYR A 251 -26.94 -14.56 5.14
C TYR A 251 -28.27 -13.83 4.99
N GLU A 252 -29.37 -14.59 5.00
CA GLU A 252 -30.66 -14.07 5.43
C GLU A 252 -30.59 -13.76 6.94
N LEU A 253 -30.79 -12.49 7.27
CA LEU A 253 -31.20 -12.04 8.60
C LEU A 253 -32.25 -10.94 8.39
N PHE A 254 -33.51 -11.38 8.26
CA PHE A 254 -34.70 -10.69 8.72
C PHE A 254 -35.65 -11.73 9.31
#